data_AF-A0A2H5XE46-F1
#
_entry.id   AF-A0A2H5XE46-F1
#
_cell.length_a   1.000
_cell.length_b   1.000
_cell.length_c   1.000
_cell.angle_alpha   90.00
_cell.angle_beta   90.00
_cell.angle_gamma   90.00
#
_symmetry.space_group_name_H-M   'P 1'
#
loop_
_entity.id
_entity.type
_entity.pdbx_description
1 polymer ?
#
loop_
_entity_poly.entity_id
_entity_poly.type
_entity_poly.pdbx_seq_one_letter_code
_entity_poly.pdbx_strand_id
1 'polypeptide(L)'
;MRLMAWCRRPCRADVALLLTLSLLFLPALVGRQASGFNATGQVSAQTVTRPILVVPFQTVEGVPSSAAAHVTYALVEELENSRQFSPTRLSLEEPTVRRLIGEGRLTEDAVAQVLQQPTPEGIAEIAGAMQIADAVFGTVESYAYDKADGGVVKIKVTARFLNIDPTTGAVTATKEITKEGSSTPKLQATPEEVLATEAFRNAVRQVVDEFLGRPPTVKPVERPKQRLRNALPIFIGLFLLGAMIAASRSGRAAQPPSPADAPSRVTTFQQWSTIAVTWQPPQQGTPIGYNVYRADVGPALSARQNISFQRLNIAPVPNTQYLDNQVVAGRLYLYAVTAVYANNVESGKVFANTDITGEPVPIGLGVPLPPRNLRVQSMGGSSVRLTWDDSNPSGFVTKFRIYRRVGAPPSEADLLSEVPGSTTSFVDSGLQSGTYFYVVRAVSVQNYISAPSVVVTVTIN
;
A
#
# COMPACT_ATOMS: atom_id res chain seq x y z
N MET A 1 76.12 -30.74 -55.56
CA MET A 1 76.93 -31.93 -55.21
C MET A 1 76.96 -32.06 -53.69
N ARG A 2 76.61 -33.26 -53.19
CA ARG A 2 76.92 -33.91 -51.89
C ARG A 2 76.44 -33.23 -50.59
N LEU A 3 75.48 -33.80 -49.82
CA LEU A 3 75.46 -35.08 -49.04
C LEU A 3 76.36 -34.96 -47.79
N MET A 4 76.09 -35.46 -46.57
CA MET A 4 75.09 -36.36 -45.96
C MET A 4 75.34 -36.30 -44.43
N ALA A 5 74.30 -36.31 -43.56
CA ALA A 5 73.85 -37.43 -42.69
C ALA A 5 74.72 -37.70 -41.44
N TRP A 6 74.16 -37.87 -40.22
CA TRP A 6 73.56 -39.09 -39.63
C TRP A 6 73.15 -38.74 -38.16
N CYS A 7 72.21 -39.34 -37.41
CA CYS A 7 71.44 -40.57 -37.55
C CYS A 7 70.26 -40.67 -36.51
N ARG A 8 69.24 -41.48 -36.88
CA ARG A 8 68.36 -42.37 -36.08
C ARG A 8 67.34 -41.84 -35.05
N ARG A 9 66.04 -42.00 -35.41
CA ARG A 9 64.93 -42.41 -34.52
C ARG A 9 64.83 -43.96 -34.49
N PRO A 10 64.11 -44.61 -33.53
CA PRO A 10 62.65 -44.82 -33.70
C PRO A 10 61.77 -44.89 -32.41
N CYS A 11 60.49 -44.54 -32.60
CA CYS A 11 59.22 -45.08 -32.07
C CYS A 11 58.98 -45.58 -30.62
N ARG A 12 57.82 -45.10 -30.11
CA ARG A 12 56.73 -45.76 -29.33
C ARG A 12 56.73 -45.68 -27.79
N ALA A 13 55.54 -45.26 -27.31
CA ALA A 13 54.83 -45.74 -26.10
C ALA A 13 55.44 -45.38 -24.74
N ASP A 14 54.75 -45.06 -23.64
CA ASP A 14 53.34 -44.93 -23.26
C ASP A 14 53.34 -44.00 -22.02
N VAL A 15 52.45 -43.01 -21.89
CA VAL A 15 51.22 -43.08 -21.07
C VAL A 15 51.29 -44.05 -19.88
N ALA A 16 52.30 -43.94 -19.02
CA ALA A 16 52.31 -44.56 -17.69
C ALA A 16 53.44 -44.02 -16.78
N LEU A 17 53.60 -42.70 -16.60
CA LEU A 17 54.54 -42.20 -15.59
C LEU A 17 54.31 -40.75 -15.12
N LEU A 18 53.06 -40.34 -14.91
CA LEU A 18 52.73 -39.07 -14.24
C LEU A 18 51.67 -39.28 -13.15
N LEU A 19 51.81 -40.38 -12.40
CA LEU A 19 50.91 -40.74 -11.30
C LEU A 19 51.65 -41.36 -10.10
N THR A 20 52.85 -40.88 -9.76
CA THR A 20 53.52 -41.22 -8.48
C THR A 20 54.68 -40.26 -8.20
N LEU A 21 54.45 -39.05 -7.68
CA LEU A 21 55.32 -38.37 -6.69
C LEU A 21 54.83 -36.95 -6.33
N SER A 22 53.72 -36.86 -5.60
CA SER A 22 53.40 -35.63 -4.84
C SER A 22 52.65 -36.01 -3.57
N LEU A 23 53.23 -36.96 -2.85
CA LEU A 23 53.00 -37.25 -1.45
C LEU A 23 54.34 -37.02 -0.77
N LEU A 24 54.51 -35.86 -0.15
CA LEU A 24 55.38 -35.57 0.98
C LEU A 24 55.26 -34.07 1.21
N PHE A 25 54.41 -33.68 2.15
CA PHE A 25 54.54 -32.53 3.07
C PHE A 25 53.16 -32.15 3.64
N LEU A 26 52.81 -32.82 4.73
CA LEU A 26 52.00 -32.30 5.84
C LEU A 26 52.83 -32.63 7.10
N PRO A 27 52.92 -31.73 8.10
CA PRO A 27 51.92 -31.64 9.18
C PRO A 27 51.76 -30.16 9.68
N ALA A 28 50.95 -29.70 10.64
CA ALA A 28 49.86 -30.17 11.50
C ALA A 28 49.27 -28.92 12.22
N LEU A 29 47.96 -28.91 12.47
CA LEU A 29 47.25 -28.52 13.72
C LEU A 29 45.75 -28.60 13.40
N VAL A 30 45.03 -29.69 13.70
CA VAL A 30 44.38 -30.01 14.99
C VAL A 30 43.52 -28.83 15.49
N GLY A 31 42.19 -28.91 15.62
CA GLY A 31 41.27 -30.02 15.35
C GLY A 31 39.82 -29.70 15.75
N ARG A 32 38.93 -30.65 15.37
CA ARG A 32 37.57 -30.98 15.90
C ARG A 32 36.49 -29.89 15.81
N GLN A 33 35.26 -30.15 15.36
CA GLN A 33 34.50 -31.40 15.27
C GLN A 33 33.36 -31.27 14.23
N ALA A 34 32.99 -32.41 13.66
CA ALA A 34 31.92 -32.60 12.68
C ALA A 34 30.52 -32.62 13.32
N SER A 35 29.50 -32.20 12.59
CA SER A 35 28.30 -33.00 12.27
C SER A 35 27.24 -32.19 11.52
N GLY A 36 26.58 -32.84 10.55
CA GLY A 36 25.23 -32.44 10.11
C GLY A 36 25.14 -31.86 8.70
N PHE A 37 24.93 -32.72 7.72
CA PHE A 37 24.20 -32.37 6.49
C PHE A 37 22.89 -31.65 6.86
N ASN A 38 22.63 -30.50 6.24
CA ASN A 38 21.28 -30.15 5.82
C ASN A 38 21.27 -29.05 4.76
N ALA A 39 20.33 -29.23 3.83
CA ALA A 39 20.12 -28.45 2.62
C ALA A 39 20.08 -26.94 2.88
N THR A 40 20.83 -26.19 2.09
CA THR A 40 20.67 -24.73 1.98
C THR A 40 19.39 -24.42 1.23
N GLY A 41 18.27 -24.47 1.95
CA GLY A 41 17.12 -23.64 1.62
C GLY A 41 17.57 -22.19 1.70
N GLN A 42 17.47 -21.45 0.60
CA GLN A 42 17.44 -19.99 0.68
C GLN A 42 16.17 -19.62 1.44
N VAL A 43 16.28 -19.53 2.76
CA VAL A 43 15.31 -18.85 3.60
C VAL A 43 15.42 -17.38 3.20
N SER A 44 14.42 -16.89 2.47
CA SER A 44 14.20 -15.46 2.31
C SER A 44 14.22 -14.84 3.71
N ALA A 45 15.21 -14.01 4.02
CA ALA A 45 15.31 -13.34 5.31
C ALA A 45 14.03 -12.52 5.51
N GLN A 46 13.12 -13.01 6.36
CA GLN A 46 11.96 -12.25 6.77
C GLN A 46 12.48 -11.02 7.53
N THR A 47 12.31 -9.84 6.96
CA THR A 47 12.59 -8.59 7.67
C THR A 47 11.61 -8.52 8.84
N VAL A 48 12.11 -8.69 10.07
CA VAL A 48 11.29 -8.58 11.28
C VAL A 48 10.91 -7.10 11.46
N THR A 49 9.68 -6.75 11.10
CA THR A 49 9.12 -5.41 11.34
C THR A 49 8.67 -5.29 12.80
N ARG A 50 8.97 -4.16 13.45
CA ARG A 50 8.55 -3.89 14.84
C ARG A 50 7.17 -3.21 14.88
N PRO A 51 6.23 -3.63 15.73
CA PRO A 51 4.96 -2.92 15.85
C PRO A 51 5.17 -1.51 16.42
N ILE A 52 4.43 -0.53 15.92
CA ILE A 52 4.40 0.83 16.48
C ILE A 52 2.96 1.33 16.58
N LEU A 53 2.55 1.83 17.75
CA LEU A 53 1.22 2.39 17.95
C LEU A 53 1.20 3.85 17.46
N VAL A 54 0.38 4.15 16.46
CA VAL A 54 0.21 5.51 15.92
C VAL A 54 -1.07 6.12 16.47
N VAL A 55 -0.93 7.09 17.36
CA VAL A 55 -2.06 7.84 17.92
C VAL A 55 -2.40 8.98 16.95
N PRO A 56 -3.69 9.20 16.62
CA PRO A 56 -4.10 10.30 15.76
C PRO A 56 -3.52 11.64 16.21
N PHE A 57 -2.91 12.36 15.28
CA PHE A 57 -2.38 13.70 15.53
C PHE A 57 -3.52 14.65 15.86
N GLN A 58 -3.22 15.68 16.65
CA GLN A 58 -4.15 16.75 16.97
C GLN A 58 -3.81 18.02 16.17
N THR A 59 -4.75 18.93 16.03
CA THR A 59 -4.53 20.25 15.42
C THR A 59 -4.71 21.34 16.46
N VAL A 60 -3.88 22.38 16.40
CA VAL A 60 -4.13 23.61 17.18
C VAL A 60 -5.20 24.48 16.52
N GLU A 61 -5.72 25.45 17.26
CA GLU A 61 -6.67 26.43 16.72
C GLU A 61 -6.10 27.17 15.50
N GLY A 62 -6.92 27.34 14.46
CA GLY A 62 -6.51 27.98 13.20
C GLY A 62 -5.92 27.03 12.14
N VAL A 63 -5.68 25.76 12.48
CA VAL A 63 -5.29 24.72 11.51
C VAL A 63 -6.53 23.98 10.99
N PRO A 64 -6.63 23.64 9.68
CA PRO A 64 -7.74 22.86 9.15
C PRO A 64 -7.92 21.53 9.89
N SER A 65 -9.14 21.18 10.28
CA SER A 65 -9.45 19.96 11.05
C SER A 65 -9.04 18.67 10.33
N SER A 66 -8.97 18.69 8.99
CA SER A 66 -8.49 17.56 8.19
C SER A 66 -6.96 17.37 8.26
N ALA A 67 -6.18 18.38 8.67
CA ALA A 67 -4.71 18.33 8.64
C ALA A 67 -4.15 17.22 9.54
N ALA A 68 -4.71 17.06 10.75
CA ALA A 68 -4.37 15.98 11.67
C ALA A 68 -4.49 14.59 11.02
N ALA A 69 -5.60 14.34 10.33
CA ALA A 69 -5.85 13.07 9.65
C ALA A 69 -4.85 12.84 8.52
N HIS A 70 -4.57 13.87 7.70
CA HIS A 70 -3.59 13.79 6.61
C HIS A 70 -2.16 13.52 7.12
N VAL A 71 -1.75 14.18 8.19
CA VAL A 71 -0.42 13.97 8.81
C VAL A 71 -0.33 12.58 9.43
N THR A 72 -1.37 12.15 10.15
CA THR A 72 -1.43 10.79 10.72
C THR A 72 -1.32 9.74 9.62
N TYR A 73 -2.07 9.90 8.54
CA TYR A 73 -2.06 8.99 7.40
C TYR A 73 -0.69 8.94 6.74
N ALA A 74 -0.11 10.10 6.41
CA ALA A 74 1.23 10.16 5.82
C ALA A 74 2.30 9.53 6.72
N LEU A 75 2.15 9.63 8.05
CA LEU A 75 3.10 9.05 9.01
C LEU A 75 3.05 7.53 9.00
N VAL A 76 1.84 6.94 9.07
CA VAL A 76 1.64 5.49 8.94
C VAL A 76 2.32 4.99 7.67
N GLU A 77 2.09 5.69 6.57
CA GLU A 77 2.58 5.30 5.24
C GLU A 77 4.11 5.38 5.11
N GLU A 78 4.74 6.45 5.62
CA GLU A 78 6.21 6.59 5.64
C GLU A 78 6.87 5.58 6.60
N LEU A 79 6.22 5.24 7.73
CA LEU A 79 6.67 4.18 8.64
C LEU A 79 6.58 2.79 8.00
N GLU A 80 5.50 2.47 7.29
CA GLU A 80 5.38 1.23 6.51
C GLU A 80 6.44 1.14 5.40
N ASN A 81 6.61 2.23 4.64
CA ASN A 81 7.61 2.32 3.58
C ASN A 81 9.05 2.16 4.10
N SER A 82 9.30 2.48 5.37
CA SER A 82 10.60 2.24 6.00
C SER A 82 10.96 0.75 6.07
N ARG A 83 9.97 -0.15 6.04
CA ARG A 83 10.07 -1.60 6.25
C ARG A 83 10.72 -2.00 7.59
N GLN A 84 10.81 -1.06 8.54
CA GLN A 84 11.28 -1.32 9.90
C GLN A 84 10.14 -1.44 10.90
N PHE A 85 8.99 -0.86 10.56
CA PHE A 85 7.84 -0.76 11.44
C PHE A 85 6.56 -1.32 10.81
N SER A 86 5.68 -1.84 11.66
CA SER A 86 4.31 -2.23 11.34
C SER A 86 3.37 -1.34 12.16
N PRO A 87 2.96 -0.18 11.63
CA PRO A 87 2.15 0.76 12.37
C PRO A 87 0.71 0.27 12.56
N THR A 88 0.19 0.43 13.78
CA THR A 88 -1.22 0.21 14.12
C THR A 88 -1.79 1.55 14.56
N ARG A 89 -2.82 2.05 13.88
CA ARG A 89 -3.46 3.30 14.28
C ARG A 89 -4.43 3.06 15.44
N LEU A 90 -4.33 3.86 16.50
CA LEU A 90 -5.27 3.80 17.61
C LEU A 90 -6.67 4.23 17.17
N SER A 91 -7.67 3.39 17.46
CA SER A 91 -9.10 3.63 17.25
C SER A 91 -9.90 2.75 18.21
N LEU A 92 -11.12 3.18 18.58
CA LEU A 92 -12.05 2.37 19.36
C LEU A 92 -12.48 1.08 18.64
N GLU A 93 -12.45 1.10 17.31
CA GLU A 93 -12.84 -0.05 16.47
C GLU A 93 -11.66 -0.95 16.07
N GLU A 94 -10.44 -0.67 16.55
CA GLU A 94 -9.30 -1.55 16.26
C GLU A 94 -9.55 -2.94 16.90
N PRO A 95 -9.40 -4.05 16.14
CA PRO A 95 -9.78 -5.38 16.63
C PRO A 95 -9.12 -5.81 17.93
N THR A 96 -7.85 -5.45 18.13
CA THR A 96 -7.10 -5.75 19.36
C THR A 96 -7.65 -4.93 20.53
N VAL A 97 -7.94 -3.65 20.34
CA VAL A 97 -8.53 -2.74 21.33
C VAL A 97 -9.92 -3.25 21.74
N ARG A 98 -10.80 -3.60 20.78
CA ARG A 98 -12.12 -4.15 21.09
C ARG A 98 -12.04 -5.45 21.89
N ARG A 99 -11.11 -6.33 21.51
CA ARG A 99 -10.85 -7.57 22.24
C ARG A 99 -10.39 -7.28 23.67
N LEU A 100 -9.43 -6.36 23.85
CA LEU A 100 -8.90 -5.98 25.17
C LEU A 100 -9.96 -5.31 26.05
N ILE A 101 -10.86 -4.51 25.47
CA ILE A 101 -12.03 -3.96 26.17
C ILE A 101 -12.98 -5.08 26.60
N GLY A 102 -13.29 -6.02 25.71
CA GLY A 102 -14.11 -7.18 26.03
C GLY A 102 -13.52 -8.11 27.10
N GLU A 103 -12.18 -8.16 27.19
CA GLU A 103 -11.43 -8.88 28.22
C GLU A 103 -11.29 -8.09 29.54
N GLY A 104 -11.78 -6.84 29.61
CA GLY A 104 -11.65 -5.98 30.79
C GLY A 104 -10.22 -5.48 31.05
N ARG A 105 -9.33 -5.60 30.06
CA ARG A 105 -7.92 -5.17 30.13
C ARG A 105 -7.70 -3.71 29.73
N LEU A 106 -8.69 -3.12 29.05
CA LEU A 106 -8.78 -1.70 28.72
C LEU A 106 -10.22 -1.24 28.91
N THR A 107 -10.43 0.05 29.10
CA THR A 107 -11.77 0.66 29.11
C THR A 107 -11.97 1.51 27.86
N GLU A 108 -13.22 1.60 27.39
CA GLU A 108 -13.59 2.48 26.28
C GLU A 108 -13.25 3.95 26.60
N ASP A 109 -13.49 4.37 27.85
CA ASP A 109 -13.18 5.71 28.34
C ASP A 109 -11.69 6.04 28.28
N ALA A 110 -10.80 5.10 28.65
CA ALA A 110 -9.35 5.32 28.59
C ALA A 110 -8.87 5.53 27.15
N VAL A 111 -9.38 4.73 26.20
CA VAL A 111 -9.06 4.90 24.78
C VAL A 111 -9.63 6.20 24.23
N ALA A 112 -10.88 6.53 24.56
CA ALA A 112 -11.52 7.78 24.15
C ALA A 112 -10.77 9.01 24.69
N GLN A 113 -10.30 8.96 25.94
CA GLN A 113 -9.52 10.04 26.54
C GLN A 113 -8.20 10.27 25.80
N VAL A 114 -7.46 9.20 25.46
CA VAL A 114 -6.21 9.32 24.68
C VAL A 114 -6.46 9.86 23.27
N LEU A 115 -7.57 9.48 22.64
CA LEU A 115 -7.95 10.00 21.32
C LEU A 115 -8.32 11.49 21.34
N GLN A 116 -8.85 11.99 22.46
CA GLN A 116 -9.20 13.41 22.63
C GLN A 116 -7.99 14.24 23.09
N GLN A 117 -7.24 13.73 24.06
CA GLN A 117 -6.10 14.41 24.67
C GLN A 117 -4.96 13.40 24.92
N PRO A 118 -4.08 13.20 23.93
CA PRO A 118 -3.02 12.20 24.04
C PRO A 118 -1.97 12.61 25.07
N THR A 119 -1.78 11.78 26.09
CA THR A 119 -0.70 11.89 27.09
C THR A 119 0.24 10.68 27.00
N PRO A 120 1.55 10.83 27.29
CA PRO A 120 2.47 9.70 27.29
C PRO A 120 2.01 8.53 28.16
N GLU A 121 1.42 8.83 29.32
CA GLU A 121 0.95 7.84 30.29
C GLU A 121 -0.25 7.04 29.75
N GLY A 122 -1.26 7.72 29.22
CA GLY A 122 -2.44 7.05 28.65
C GLY A 122 -2.09 6.24 27.39
N ILE A 123 -1.15 6.73 26.58
CA ILE A 123 -0.64 5.99 25.43
C ILE A 123 0.11 4.74 25.88
N ALA A 124 0.93 4.84 26.94
CA ALA A 124 1.70 3.72 27.45
C ALA A 124 0.82 2.63 28.07
N GLU A 125 -0.29 3.00 28.72
CA GLU A 125 -1.30 2.05 29.19
C GLU A 125 -1.88 1.22 28.04
N ILE A 126 -2.32 1.88 26.96
CA ILE A 126 -2.90 1.22 25.78
C ILE A 126 -1.85 0.36 25.06
N ALA A 127 -0.66 0.92 24.80
CA ALA A 127 0.41 0.20 24.13
C ALA A 127 0.90 -1.02 24.93
N GLY A 128 0.99 -0.89 26.27
CA GLY A 128 1.31 -2.00 27.16
C GLY A 128 0.27 -3.12 27.11
N ALA A 129 -1.03 -2.78 27.12
CA ALA A 129 -2.09 -3.77 26.95
C ALA A 129 -2.02 -4.51 25.60
N MET A 130 -1.61 -3.79 24.54
CA MET A 130 -1.39 -4.34 23.19
C MET A 130 -0.03 -5.04 23.01
N GLN A 131 0.86 -4.99 24.00
CA GLN A 131 2.24 -5.50 23.93
C GLN A 131 3.07 -4.84 22.81
N ILE A 132 2.92 -3.53 22.65
CA ILE A 132 3.64 -2.70 21.67
C ILE A 132 4.65 -1.82 22.40
N ALA A 133 5.91 -1.87 21.96
CA ALA A 133 7.03 -1.18 22.62
C ALA A 133 7.34 0.23 22.06
N ASP A 134 6.82 0.55 20.87
CA ASP A 134 7.02 1.84 20.22
C ASP A 134 5.66 2.53 20.03
N ALA A 135 5.57 3.82 20.33
CA ALA A 135 4.38 4.62 20.02
C ALA A 135 4.74 6.00 19.49
N VAL A 136 3.82 6.62 18.75
CA VAL A 136 3.98 7.99 18.25
C VAL A 136 2.66 8.75 18.31
N PHE A 137 2.74 10.00 18.75
CA PHE A 137 1.63 10.96 18.74
C PHE A 137 2.17 12.36 18.43
N GLY A 138 1.30 13.32 18.16
CA GLY A 138 1.79 14.66 17.84
C GLY A 138 0.74 15.68 17.49
N THR A 139 1.21 16.85 17.07
CA THR A 139 0.40 18.02 16.79
C THR A 139 0.81 18.67 15.47
N VAL A 140 -0.17 19.12 14.70
CA VAL A 140 0.04 20.06 13.60
C VAL A 140 -0.06 21.47 14.21
N GLU A 141 1.09 22.13 14.32
CA GLU A 141 1.25 23.40 15.05
C GLU A 141 0.89 24.62 14.21
N SER A 142 1.05 24.54 12.89
CA SER A 142 0.69 25.64 12.00
C SER A 142 0.35 25.16 10.60
N TYR A 143 -0.47 25.96 9.94
CA TYR A 143 -0.87 25.81 8.55
C TYR A 143 -0.96 27.21 7.93
N ALA A 144 -0.20 27.45 6.87
CA ALA A 144 -0.21 28.71 6.14
C ALA A 144 -0.31 28.42 4.64
N TYR A 145 -1.32 29.02 4.00
CA TYR A 145 -1.48 28.97 2.56
C TYR A 145 -1.20 30.35 1.96
N ASP A 146 -0.14 30.44 1.17
CA ASP A 146 0.17 31.59 0.35
C ASP A 146 -0.44 31.37 -1.04
N LYS A 147 -1.28 32.31 -1.49
CA LYS A 147 -1.99 32.24 -2.78
C LYS A 147 -1.16 32.79 -3.96
N ALA A 148 0.01 33.37 -3.70
CA ALA A 148 0.88 33.88 -4.75
C ALA A 148 1.46 32.74 -5.62
N ASP A 149 1.74 33.05 -6.89
CA ASP A 149 2.47 32.18 -7.84
C ASP A 149 2.06 30.70 -7.82
N GLY A 150 0.77 30.44 -8.07
CA GLY A 150 0.20 29.07 -8.17
C GLY A 150 -0.01 28.35 -6.84
N GLY A 151 0.32 29.00 -5.73
CA GLY A 151 0.01 28.58 -4.36
C GLY A 151 1.14 27.80 -3.68
N VAL A 152 1.41 28.12 -2.41
CA VAL A 152 2.33 27.36 -1.55
C VAL A 152 1.70 27.13 -0.18
N VAL A 153 1.67 25.87 0.26
CA VAL A 153 1.26 25.53 1.63
C VAL A 153 2.51 25.23 2.46
N LYS A 154 2.59 25.86 3.63
CA LYS A 154 3.60 25.59 4.66
C LYS A 154 2.93 25.11 5.92
N ILE A 155 3.56 24.15 6.58
CA ILE A 155 3.06 23.57 7.83
C ILE A 155 4.20 23.36 8.81
N LYS A 156 3.85 23.22 10.08
CA LYS A 156 4.77 22.77 11.12
C LYS A 156 4.15 21.61 11.88
N VAL A 157 4.88 20.50 11.98
CA VAL A 157 4.43 19.27 12.63
C VAL A 157 5.42 18.89 13.73
N THR A 158 4.89 18.58 14.91
CA THR A 158 5.66 18.06 16.03
C THR A 158 5.19 16.65 16.33
N ALA A 159 6.09 15.68 16.23
CA ALA A 159 5.87 14.28 16.57
C ALA A 159 6.68 13.90 17.82
N ARG A 160 6.08 13.11 18.69
CA ARG A 160 6.68 12.58 19.91
C ARG A 160 6.66 11.07 19.82
N PHE A 161 7.84 10.48 19.75
CA PHE A 161 8.05 9.04 19.74
C PHE A 161 8.33 8.56 21.16
N LEU A 162 7.65 7.50 21.57
CA LEU A 162 7.76 6.89 22.88
C LEU A 162 8.36 5.50 22.75
N ASN A 163 9.30 5.16 23.63
CA ASN A 163 9.67 3.78 23.91
C ASN A 163 9.02 3.36 25.21
N ILE A 164 8.33 2.23 25.18
CA ILE A 164 7.47 1.74 26.25
C ILE A 164 7.93 0.32 26.59
N ASP A 165 8.10 0.04 27.88
CA ASP A 165 8.29 -1.32 28.35
C ASP A 165 6.93 -2.04 28.35
N PRO A 166 6.71 -3.04 27.48
CA PRO A 166 5.41 -3.71 27.34
C PRO A 166 5.03 -4.53 28.58
N THR A 167 5.98 -4.80 29.49
CA THR A 167 5.75 -5.57 30.72
C THR A 167 5.23 -4.67 31.84
N THR A 168 5.81 -3.48 31.98
CA THR A 168 5.53 -2.56 33.08
C THR A 168 4.59 -1.42 32.67
N GLY A 169 4.40 -1.19 31.37
CA GLY A 169 3.67 -0.03 30.85
C GLY A 169 4.41 1.30 31.04
N ALA A 170 5.70 1.27 31.43
CA ALA A 170 6.47 2.48 31.69
C ALA A 170 7.03 3.08 30.40
N VAL A 171 6.92 4.40 30.26
CA VAL A 171 7.64 5.15 29.21
C VAL A 171 9.11 5.21 29.59
N THR A 172 9.95 4.57 28.80
CA THR A 172 11.41 4.45 29.02
C THR A 172 12.21 5.52 28.28
N ALA A 173 11.69 6.04 27.17
CA ALA A 173 12.27 7.18 26.47
C ALA A 173 11.21 7.96 25.67
N THR A 174 11.47 9.25 25.49
CA THR A 174 10.68 10.14 24.64
C THR A 174 11.61 10.91 23.70
N LYS A 175 11.33 10.89 22.39
CA LYS A 175 12.02 11.69 21.39
C LYS A 175 11.02 12.61 20.68
N GLU A 176 11.17 13.91 20.89
CA GLU A 176 10.38 14.94 20.20
C GLU A 176 11.11 15.40 18.92
N ILE A 177 10.37 15.46 17.81
CA ILE A 177 10.88 15.88 16.50
C ILE A 177 9.90 16.88 15.90
N THR A 178 10.37 18.09 15.65
CA THR A 178 9.59 19.16 15.04
C THR A 178 10.15 19.49 13.66
N LYS A 179 9.30 19.45 12.63
CA LYS A 179 9.68 19.75 11.25
C LYS A 179 8.67 20.64 10.54
N GLU A 180 9.21 21.48 9.66
CA GLU A 180 8.42 22.24 8.72
C GLU A 180 8.29 21.48 7.41
N GLY A 181 7.08 21.53 6.84
CA GLY A 181 6.78 20.99 5.52
C GLY A 181 6.39 22.11 4.57
N SER A 182 6.78 21.99 3.31
CA SER A 182 6.36 22.92 2.26
C SER A 182 5.95 22.15 1.00
N SER A 183 4.89 22.60 0.34
CA SER A 183 4.58 22.21 -1.02
C SER A 183 5.62 22.78 -1.99
N THR A 184 5.71 22.20 -3.19
CA THR A 184 6.57 22.75 -4.24
C THR A 184 5.84 23.92 -4.91
N PRO A 185 6.48 25.09 -5.14
CA PRO A 185 5.87 26.17 -5.92
C PRO A 185 5.44 25.67 -7.29
N LYS A 186 4.22 26.03 -7.72
CA LYS A 186 3.66 25.60 -9.00
C LYS A 186 3.51 26.80 -9.92
N LEU A 187 3.90 26.66 -11.19
CA LEU A 187 3.72 27.72 -12.18
C LEU A 187 2.25 27.92 -12.59
N GLN A 188 1.37 26.97 -12.26
CA GLN A 188 -0.06 27.00 -12.57
C GLN A 188 -0.88 26.89 -11.29
N ALA A 189 -2.06 27.50 -11.28
CA ALA A 189 -3.00 27.44 -10.18
C ALA A 189 -3.33 25.97 -9.83
N THR A 190 -2.88 25.54 -8.66
CA THR A 190 -3.10 24.18 -8.15
C THR A 190 -4.04 24.26 -6.95
N PRO A 191 -5.02 23.35 -6.81
CA PRO A 191 -5.91 23.35 -5.64
C PRO A 191 -5.12 23.27 -4.32
N GLU A 192 -5.50 24.09 -3.35
CA GLU A 192 -4.88 24.18 -2.02
C GLU A 192 -4.72 22.81 -1.36
N GLU A 193 -5.71 21.94 -1.49
CA GLU A 193 -5.71 20.59 -0.94
C GLU A 193 -4.58 19.69 -1.48
N VAL A 194 -4.26 19.83 -2.77
CA VAL A 194 -3.16 19.09 -3.40
C VAL A 194 -1.82 19.60 -2.86
N LEU A 195 -1.67 20.92 -2.73
CA LEU A 195 -0.49 21.55 -2.16
C LEU A 195 -0.31 21.19 -0.67
N ALA A 196 -1.41 21.20 0.10
CA ALA A 196 -1.42 20.80 1.49
C ALA A 196 -0.94 19.36 1.66
N THR A 197 -1.42 18.45 0.82
CA THR A 197 -0.98 17.04 0.82
C THR A 197 0.52 16.91 0.56
N GLU A 198 1.09 17.68 -0.37
CA GLU A 198 2.55 17.72 -0.58
C GLU A 198 3.30 18.21 0.65
N ALA A 199 2.81 19.29 1.28
CA ALA A 199 3.41 19.86 2.48
C ALA A 199 3.38 18.88 3.66
N PHE A 200 2.25 18.21 3.90
CA PHE A 200 2.09 17.17 4.92
C PHE A 200 3.12 16.05 4.76
N ARG A 201 3.24 15.51 3.54
CA ARG A 201 4.25 14.46 3.27
C ARG A 201 5.67 14.97 3.44
N ASN A 202 5.96 16.21 3.02
CA ASN A 202 7.29 16.77 3.17
C ASN A 202 7.69 16.94 4.64
N ALA A 203 6.78 17.38 5.52
CA ALA A 203 7.06 17.44 6.96
C ALA A 203 7.26 16.04 7.54
N VAL A 204 6.30 15.12 7.28
CA VAL A 204 6.32 13.78 7.85
C VAL A 204 7.55 12.99 7.41
N ARG A 205 7.96 13.07 6.14
CA ARG A 205 9.18 12.42 5.68
C ARG A 205 10.40 12.88 6.46
N GLN A 206 10.53 14.20 6.69
CA GLN A 206 11.62 14.74 7.48
C GLN A 206 11.58 14.27 8.95
N VAL A 207 10.38 14.14 9.52
CA VAL A 207 10.20 13.57 10.87
C VAL A 207 10.68 12.13 10.92
N VAL A 208 10.23 11.29 9.98
CA VAL A 208 10.59 9.86 9.92
C VAL A 208 12.07 9.68 9.60
N ASP A 209 12.64 10.46 8.68
CA ASP A 209 14.06 10.40 8.36
C ASP A 209 14.92 10.75 9.58
N GLU A 210 14.59 11.80 10.34
CA GLU A 210 15.29 12.13 11.59
C GLU A 210 15.08 11.07 12.69
N PHE A 211 13.88 10.50 12.78
CA PHE A 211 13.60 9.41 13.70
C PHE A 211 14.49 8.20 13.41
N LEU A 212 14.62 7.82 12.14
CA LEU A 212 15.41 6.70 11.65
C LEU A 212 16.91 7.00 11.53
N GLY A 213 17.36 8.23 11.79
CA GLY A 213 18.75 8.66 11.63
C GLY A 213 19.22 8.70 10.16
N ARG A 214 18.31 8.88 9.21
CA ARG A 214 18.63 9.06 7.79
C ARG A 214 19.14 10.49 7.56
N PRO A 215 20.11 10.68 6.64
CA PRO A 215 20.60 12.02 6.34
C PRO A 215 19.45 12.90 5.84
N PRO A 216 19.38 14.18 6.24
CA PRO A 216 18.32 15.07 5.77
C PRO A 216 18.36 15.14 4.25
N THR A 217 17.20 15.00 3.60
CA THR A 217 17.06 15.27 2.16
C THR A 217 17.44 16.72 1.88
N VAL A 218 18.69 16.96 1.50
CA VAL A 218 19.14 18.25 0.97
C VAL A 218 18.41 18.44 -0.36
N LYS A 219 17.61 19.51 -0.47
CA LYS A 219 17.04 19.91 -1.76
C LYS A 219 18.19 19.96 -2.77
N PRO A 220 18.11 19.32 -3.95
CA PRO A 220 19.13 19.51 -4.97
C PRO A 220 19.27 21.01 -5.18
N VAL A 221 20.47 21.56 -4.95
CA VAL A 221 20.79 22.91 -5.39
C VAL A 221 20.48 22.93 -6.87
N GLU A 222 19.53 23.78 -7.29
CA GLU A 222 19.26 24.02 -8.70
C GLU A 222 20.57 24.51 -9.31
N ARG A 223 21.31 23.59 -9.96
CA ARG A 223 22.41 24.00 -10.81
C ARG A 223 21.76 24.82 -11.91
N PRO A 224 22.22 26.06 -12.19
CA PRO A 224 21.74 26.78 -13.35
C PRO A 224 21.89 25.85 -14.56
N LYS A 225 20.78 25.63 -15.28
CA LYS A 225 20.73 24.76 -16.46
C LYS A 225 21.86 25.16 -17.39
N GLN A 226 22.97 24.42 -17.35
CA GLN A 226 24.01 24.55 -18.35
C GLN A 226 23.36 24.13 -19.66
N ARG A 227 23.22 25.08 -20.58
CA ARG A 227 22.79 24.85 -21.95
C ARG A 227 23.68 23.73 -22.51
N LEU A 228 23.13 22.54 -22.65
CA LEU A 228 23.76 21.43 -23.33
C LEU A 228 23.94 21.83 -24.79
N ARG A 229 25.17 22.23 -25.12
CA ARG A 229 25.63 22.42 -26.49
C ARG A 229 25.87 21.02 -27.06
N ASN A 230 25.18 20.72 -28.16
CA ASN A 230 25.23 19.47 -28.91
C ASN A 230 26.65 18.87 -29.00
N ALA A 231 26.80 17.63 -28.57
CA ALA A 231 27.88 16.76 -28.99
C ALA A 231 27.35 15.31 -29.06
N LEU A 232 27.13 14.85 -30.29
CA LEU A 232 26.85 13.47 -30.65
C LEU A 232 28.08 12.60 -30.36
N PRO A 233 27.91 11.33 -29.96
CA PRO A 233 28.85 10.31 -30.39
C PRO A 233 28.17 9.12 -31.07
N ILE A 234 28.78 8.76 -32.18
CA ILE A 234 28.59 7.55 -32.97
C ILE A 234 29.17 6.37 -32.17
N PHE A 235 28.38 5.31 -31.95
CA PHE A 235 28.90 3.99 -31.61
C PHE A 235 28.22 2.93 -32.48
N ILE A 236 28.99 2.44 -33.45
CA ILE A 236 28.75 1.21 -34.21
C ILE A 236 29.61 0.14 -33.56
N GLY A 237 29.03 -1.02 -33.24
CA GLY A 237 29.77 -2.16 -32.71
C GLY A 237 28.91 -3.40 -32.52
N LEU A 238 29.08 -4.36 -33.44
CA LEU A 238 28.43 -5.67 -33.54
C LEU A 238 28.42 -6.48 -32.23
N PHE A 239 27.32 -7.22 -32.01
CA PHE A 239 27.39 -8.56 -31.41
C PHE A 239 26.41 -9.50 -32.13
N LEU A 240 26.95 -10.31 -33.04
CA LEU A 240 26.39 -11.59 -33.48
C LEU A 240 27.16 -12.67 -32.73
N LEU A 241 26.48 -13.57 -32.02
CA LEU A 241 26.51 -15.03 -32.25
C LEU A 241 25.83 -15.75 -31.06
N GLY A 242 24.74 -16.45 -31.33
CA GLY A 242 24.06 -17.32 -30.38
C GLY A 242 23.20 -18.31 -31.15
N ALA A 243 23.85 -19.24 -31.86
CA ALA A 243 23.19 -20.29 -32.59
C ALA A 243 22.79 -21.44 -31.64
N MET A 244 21.50 -21.77 -31.69
CA MET A 244 20.96 -23.13 -31.86
C MET A 244 21.51 -24.24 -30.95
N ILE A 245 20.72 -24.61 -29.94
CA ILE A 245 20.39 -26.03 -29.72
C ILE A 245 18.86 -26.12 -29.72
N ALA A 246 18.31 -26.45 -30.89
CA ALA A 246 16.95 -26.92 -31.03
C ALA A 246 16.91 -28.40 -30.64
N ALA A 247 16.34 -28.70 -29.48
CA ALA A 247 15.82 -30.03 -29.19
C ALA A 247 14.29 -29.94 -29.27
N SER A 248 13.77 -30.45 -30.37
CA SER A 248 12.36 -30.65 -30.65
C SER A 248 11.69 -31.49 -29.55
N ARG A 249 10.88 -30.85 -28.70
CA ARG A 249 9.74 -31.52 -28.06
C ARG A 249 8.49 -31.07 -28.80
N SER A 250 7.95 -32.03 -29.56
CA SER A 250 6.63 -32.03 -30.18
C SER A 250 5.62 -31.21 -29.37
N GLY A 251 5.16 -30.13 -29.99
CA GLY A 251 4.18 -29.22 -29.43
C GLY A 251 2.86 -29.94 -29.19
N ARG A 252 2.52 -30.12 -27.91
CA ARG A 252 1.13 -29.94 -27.51
C ARG A 252 0.89 -28.44 -27.61
N ALA A 253 0.05 -28.01 -28.54
CA ALA A 253 -0.38 -26.62 -28.59
C ALA A 253 -0.81 -26.22 -27.18
N ALA A 254 -0.18 -25.18 -26.62
CA ALA A 254 -0.55 -24.67 -25.31
C ALA A 254 -2.04 -24.30 -25.40
N GLN A 255 -2.88 -25.03 -24.65
CA GLN A 255 -4.29 -24.74 -24.59
C GLN A 255 -4.45 -23.29 -24.11
N PRO A 256 -5.34 -22.48 -24.71
CA PRO A 256 -5.57 -21.13 -24.23
C PRO A 256 -5.91 -21.17 -22.73
N PRO A 257 -5.37 -20.23 -21.93
CA PRO A 257 -5.57 -20.20 -20.50
C PRO A 257 -7.07 -20.04 -20.19
N SER A 258 -7.54 -20.88 -19.29
CA SER A 258 -8.91 -20.86 -18.83
C SER A 258 -9.14 -19.74 -17.79
N PRO A 259 -10.39 -19.44 -17.40
CA PRO A 259 -10.66 -18.53 -16.30
C PRO A 259 -10.01 -18.94 -14.96
N ALA A 260 -9.74 -20.23 -14.73
CA ALA A 260 -9.04 -20.70 -13.53
C ALA A 260 -7.54 -20.36 -13.53
N ASP A 261 -6.98 -20.04 -14.69
CA ASP A 261 -5.60 -19.58 -14.91
C ASP A 261 -5.50 -18.04 -14.81
N ALA A 262 -6.55 -17.36 -14.36
CA ALA A 262 -6.52 -15.91 -14.15
C ALA A 262 -5.99 -15.57 -12.73
N PRO A 263 -5.42 -14.37 -12.52
CA PRO A 263 -5.09 -13.91 -11.18
C PRO A 263 -6.36 -13.79 -10.32
N SER A 264 -6.22 -13.76 -9.01
CA SER A 264 -7.36 -13.63 -8.10
C SER A 264 -7.19 -12.44 -7.16
N ARG A 265 -8.28 -12.04 -6.49
CA ARG A 265 -8.27 -10.92 -5.52
C ARG A 265 -7.57 -9.67 -6.04
N VAL A 266 -7.91 -9.26 -7.27
CA VAL A 266 -7.41 -7.99 -7.79
C VAL A 266 -8.04 -6.89 -6.95
N THR A 267 -7.22 -6.10 -6.26
CA THR A 267 -7.68 -4.96 -5.48
C THR A 267 -6.95 -3.70 -5.91
N THR A 268 -7.64 -2.58 -5.72
CA THR A 268 -7.06 -1.25 -5.93
C THR A 268 -7.32 -0.36 -4.75
N PHE A 269 -6.27 0.31 -4.30
CA PHE A 269 -6.35 1.34 -3.27
C PHE A 269 -5.48 2.52 -3.70
N GLN A 270 -5.89 3.71 -3.30
CA GLN A 270 -5.04 4.88 -3.48
C GLN A 270 -3.86 4.77 -2.52
N GLN A 271 -2.67 4.97 -3.07
CA GLN A 271 -1.46 5.21 -2.30
C GLN A 271 -0.88 6.54 -2.81
N TRP A 272 -0.95 7.57 -1.98
CA TRP A 272 -0.35 8.88 -2.28
C TRP A 272 -1.00 9.61 -3.47
N SER A 273 -0.25 9.74 -4.57
CA SER A 273 -0.66 10.30 -5.86
C SER A 273 -0.70 9.21 -6.91
N THR A 274 -0.80 7.95 -6.48
CA THR A 274 -0.83 6.76 -7.33
C THR A 274 -1.99 5.89 -6.92
N ILE A 275 -2.42 5.01 -7.83
CA ILE A 275 -3.31 3.91 -7.50
C ILE A 275 -2.48 2.63 -7.53
N ALA A 276 -2.40 1.96 -6.39
CA ALA A 276 -1.78 0.66 -6.28
C ALA A 276 -2.78 -0.41 -6.72
N VAL A 277 -2.40 -1.22 -7.69
CA VAL A 277 -3.12 -2.41 -8.15
C VAL A 277 -2.39 -3.62 -7.62
N THR A 278 -3.03 -4.44 -6.81
CA THR A 278 -2.45 -5.68 -6.27
C THR A 278 -3.33 -6.87 -6.61
N TRP A 279 -2.74 -8.06 -6.65
CA TRP A 279 -3.46 -9.29 -6.95
C TRP A 279 -2.77 -10.51 -6.34
N GLN A 280 -3.47 -11.63 -6.28
CA GLN A 280 -2.92 -12.93 -5.98
C GLN A 280 -2.60 -13.68 -7.29
N PRO A 281 -1.48 -14.43 -7.35
CA PRO A 281 -1.19 -15.29 -8.49
C PRO A 281 -2.33 -16.28 -8.79
N PRO A 282 -2.42 -16.75 -10.05
CA PRO A 282 -3.33 -17.83 -10.41
C PRO A 282 -3.10 -19.08 -9.55
N GLN A 283 -4.19 -19.79 -9.20
CA GLN A 283 -4.06 -21.11 -8.55
C GLN A 283 -3.65 -22.21 -9.54
N GLN A 284 -3.89 -21.99 -10.83
CA GLN A 284 -3.52 -22.89 -11.92
C GLN A 284 -2.66 -22.17 -12.97
N GLY A 285 -1.71 -22.90 -13.53
CA GLY A 285 -0.75 -22.37 -14.49
C GLY A 285 0.37 -21.54 -13.85
N THR A 286 1.48 -21.40 -14.58
CA THR A 286 2.62 -20.56 -14.18
C THR A 286 2.79 -19.41 -15.18
N PRO A 287 2.31 -18.19 -14.86
CA PRO A 287 2.46 -17.05 -15.75
C PRO A 287 3.92 -16.56 -15.80
N ILE A 288 4.32 -16.02 -16.95
CA ILE A 288 5.59 -15.31 -17.14
C ILE A 288 5.52 -13.85 -16.67
N GLY A 289 4.32 -13.35 -16.39
CA GLY A 289 4.07 -12.02 -15.82
C GLY A 289 2.60 -11.63 -15.94
N TYR A 290 2.29 -10.35 -15.74
CA TYR A 290 0.92 -9.83 -15.71
C TYR A 290 0.77 -8.58 -16.57
N ASN A 291 -0.39 -8.44 -17.22
CA ASN A 291 -0.77 -7.19 -17.86
C ASN A 291 -1.83 -6.48 -17.03
N VAL A 292 -1.63 -5.18 -16.83
CA VAL A 292 -2.51 -4.33 -16.04
C VAL A 292 -3.23 -3.39 -17.00
N TYR A 293 -4.54 -3.30 -16.84
CA TYR A 293 -5.43 -2.51 -17.67
C TYR A 293 -6.12 -1.46 -16.83
N ARG A 294 -6.36 -0.31 -17.44
CA ARG A 294 -7.13 0.79 -16.87
C ARG A 294 -8.16 1.28 -17.86
N ALA A 295 -9.36 1.56 -17.38
CA ALA A 295 -10.36 2.32 -18.11
C ALA A 295 -10.67 3.62 -17.36
N ASP A 296 -10.73 4.73 -18.09
CA ASP A 296 -11.11 6.03 -17.55
C ASP A 296 -12.64 6.14 -17.54
N VAL A 297 -13.21 6.33 -16.35
CA VAL A 297 -14.66 6.46 -16.13
C VAL A 297 -15.09 7.92 -16.17
N GLY A 298 -14.14 8.86 -16.19
CA GLY A 298 -14.40 10.29 -16.16
C GLY A 298 -14.59 10.84 -14.74
N PRO A 299 -15.20 12.04 -14.62
CA PRO A 299 -15.27 12.77 -13.36
C PRO A 299 -16.36 12.30 -12.40
N ALA A 300 -17.31 11.47 -12.86
CA ALA A 300 -18.44 11.03 -12.05
C ALA A 300 -18.84 9.59 -12.40
N LEU A 301 -19.34 8.86 -11.39
CA LEU A 301 -19.80 7.46 -11.52
C LEU A 301 -20.94 7.28 -12.54
N SER A 302 -21.71 8.34 -12.80
CA SER A 302 -22.83 8.38 -13.74
C SER A 302 -22.43 8.56 -15.21
N ALA A 303 -21.15 8.82 -15.50
CA ALA A 303 -20.66 9.05 -16.87
C ALA A 303 -20.33 7.75 -17.64
N ARG A 304 -21.06 6.64 -17.40
CA ARG A 304 -20.81 5.32 -18.01
C ARG A 304 -21.14 5.27 -19.51
N GLN A 305 -20.43 6.02 -20.34
CA GLN A 305 -20.46 5.86 -21.80
C GLN A 305 -19.09 5.38 -22.29
N ASN A 306 -19.07 4.24 -22.99
CA ASN A 306 -17.90 3.65 -23.67
C ASN A 306 -16.64 3.48 -22.81
N ILE A 307 -16.74 2.63 -21.78
CA ILE A 307 -15.59 2.22 -20.94
C ILE A 307 -14.67 1.30 -21.77
N SER A 308 -13.53 1.82 -22.22
CA SER A 308 -12.51 1.04 -22.93
C SER A 308 -11.27 0.85 -22.06
N PHE A 309 -10.85 -0.39 -21.87
CA PHE A 309 -9.64 -0.73 -21.12
C PHE A 309 -8.39 -0.58 -22.00
N GLN A 310 -7.42 0.17 -21.50
CA GLN A 310 -6.09 0.31 -22.10
C GLN A 310 -5.05 -0.38 -21.23
N ARG A 311 -4.09 -1.06 -21.86
CA ARG A 311 -2.97 -1.69 -21.17
C ARG A 311 -1.99 -0.61 -20.70
N LEU A 312 -1.58 -0.66 -19.43
CA LEU A 312 -0.70 0.32 -18.80
C LEU A 312 0.79 -0.03 -18.91
N ASN A 313 1.13 -1.33 -18.93
CA ASN A 313 2.50 -1.81 -18.95
C ASN A 313 2.96 -2.21 -20.37
N ILE A 314 4.21 -1.93 -20.72
CA ILE A 314 4.80 -2.29 -22.04
C ILE A 314 5.19 -3.78 -22.08
N ALA A 315 5.79 -4.29 -21.00
CA ALA A 315 6.16 -5.69 -20.81
C ALA A 315 5.42 -6.29 -19.61
N PRO A 316 5.09 -7.60 -19.60
CA PRO A 316 4.43 -8.25 -18.47
C PRO A 316 5.16 -7.99 -17.15
N VAL A 317 4.42 -7.56 -16.14
CA VAL A 317 4.95 -7.27 -14.81
C VAL A 317 5.26 -8.58 -14.11
N PRO A 318 6.47 -8.81 -13.57
CA PRO A 318 6.82 -10.09 -12.94
C PRO A 318 6.25 -10.22 -11.51
N ASN A 319 5.98 -9.09 -10.86
CA ASN A 319 5.48 -9.01 -9.49
C ASN A 319 3.95 -8.92 -9.46
N THR A 320 3.36 -9.15 -8.28
CA THR A 320 1.90 -9.10 -8.07
C THR A 320 1.38 -7.73 -7.62
N GLN A 321 2.11 -6.67 -8.01
CA GLN A 321 1.78 -5.28 -7.71
C GLN A 321 2.18 -4.39 -8.88
N TYR A 322 1.34 -3.39 -9.15
CA TYR A 322 1.61 -2.32 -10.10
C TYR A 322 1.18 -0.97 -9.52
N LEU A 323 2.04 0.04 -9.67
CA LEU A 323 1.73 1.41 -9.24
C LEU A 323 1.40 2.25 -10.47
N ASP A 324 0.14 2.65 -10.59
CA ASP A 324 -0.28 3.59 -11.63
C ASP A 324 -0.05 5.03 -11.16
N ASN A 325 0.99 5.65 -11.70
CA ASN A 325 1.36 7.04 -11.44
C ASN A 325 0.86 8.02 -12.51
N GLN A 326 0.11 7.55 -13.51
CA GLN A 326 -0.46 8.37 -14.59
C GLN A 326 -1.92 8.72 -14.32
N VAL A 327 -2.35 8.68 -13.06
CA VAL A 327 -3.71 8.98 -12.63
C VAL A 327 -3.86 10.49 -12.42
N VAL A 328 -4.98 11.02 -12.92
CA VAL A 328 -5.31 12.44 -12.81
C VAL A 328 -6.32 12.66 -11.68
N ALA A 329 -6.11 13.70 -10.88
CA ALA A 329 -7.04 14.11 -9.83
C ALA A 329 -8.43 14.44 -10.39
N GLY A 330 -9.47 14.12 -9.62
CA GLY A 330 -10.87 14.33 -10.04
C GLY A 330 -11.37 13.38 -11.13
N ARG A 331 -10.59 12.34 -11.52
CA ARG A 331 -11.05 11.27 -12.40
C ARG A 331 -11.13 9.93 -11.66
N LEU A 332 -12.07 9.11 -12.10
CA LEU A 332 -12.27 7.74 -11.62
C LEU A 332 -11.80 6.74 -12.67
N TYR A 333 -11.26 5.63 -12.21
CA TYR A 333 -10.69 4.59 -13.04
C TYR A 333 -11.17 3.21 -12.60
N LEU A 334 -11.35 2.32 -13.57
CA LEU A 334 -11.50 0.89 -13.35
C LEU A 334 -10.20 0.20 -13.71
N TYR A 335 -9.83 -0.82 -12.94
CA TYR A 335 -8.64 -1.62 -13.19
C TYR A 335 -8.99 -3.08 -13.44
N ALA A 336 -8.18 -3.73 -14.28
CA ALA A 336 -8.23 -5.16 -14.48
C ALA A 336 -6.83 -5.72 -14.68
N VAL A 337 -6.64 -7.00 -14.34
CA VAL A 337 -5.36 -7.70 -14.52
C VAL A 337 -5.58 -8.99 -15.30
N THR A 338 -4.64 -9.32 -16.18
CA THR A 338 -4.52 -10.65 -16.80
C THR A 338 -3.18 -11.27 -16.45
N ALA A 339 -3.15 -12.59 -16.34
CA ALA A 339 -1.92 -13.38 -16.30
C ALA A 339 -1.45 -13.62 -17.74
N VAL A 340 -0.15 -13.48 -17.99
CA VAL A 340 0.48 -13.70 -19.30
C VAL A 340 1.26 -15.00 -19.24
N TYR A 341 1.03 -15.87 -20.21
CA TYR A 341 1.65 -17.19 -20.33
C TYR A 341 2.60 -17.26 -21.53
N ALA A 342 3.21 -18.43 -21.75
CA ALA A 342 4.06 -18.70 -22.90
C ALA A 342 3.36 -18.29 -24.21
N ASN A 343 4.16 -17.82 -25.19
CA ASN A 343 3.66 -17.26 -26.45
C ASN A 343 2.78 -16.00 -26.29
N ASN A 344 2.90 -15.30 -25.15
CA ASN A 344 2.18 -14.05 -24.86
C ASN A 344 0.65 -14.20 -24.85
N VAL A 345 0.16 -15.39 -24.49
CA VAL A 345 -1.27 -15.65 -24.35
C VAL A 345 -1.75 -15.15 -22.99
N GLU A 346 -2.85 -14.40 -22.97
CA GLU A 346 -3.42 -13.84 -21.74
C GLU A 346 -4.60 -14.65 -21.22
N SER A 347 -4.73 -14.74 -19.89
CA SER A 347 -5.93 -15.21 -19.21
C SER A 347 -7.14 -14.29 -19.44
N GLY A 348 -8.30 -14.71 -18.92
CA GLY A 348 -9.43 -13.80 -18.72
C GLY A 348 -9.05 -12.58 -17.85
N LYS A 349 -9.71 -11.44 -18.10
CA LYS A 349 -9.55 -10.21 -17.30
C LYS A 349 -10.23 -10.36 -15.95
N VAL A 350 -9.53 -9.96 -14.90
CA VAL A 350 -10.07 -9.95 -13.54
C VAL A 350 -10.12 -8.51 -13.06
N PHE A 351 -11.34 -8.03 -12.83
CA PHE A 351 -11.59 -6.64 -12.45
C PHE A 351 -11.32 -6.42 -10.96
N ALA A 352 -10.77 -5.25 -10.65
CA ALA A 352 -10.43 -4.86 -9.30
C ALA A 352 -11.69 -4.62 -8.43
N ASN A 353 -11.57 -4.94 -7.14
CA ASN A 353 -12.52 -4.59 -6.09
C ASN A 353 -13.95 -5.12 -6.29
N THR A 354 -14.12 -6.14 -7.14
CA THR A 354 -15.40 -6.79 -7.41
C THR A 354 -15.99 -7.48 -6.18
N ASP A 355 -15.14 -7.87 -5.22
CA ASP A 355 -15.55 -8.50 -3.95
C ASP A 355 -16.25 -7.53 -2.97
N ILE A 356 -16.24 -6.22 -3.27
CA ILE A 356 -16.89 -5.20 -2.43
C ILE A 356 -18.38 -5.06 -2.78
N THR A 357 -18.71 -4.97 -4.07
CA THR A 357 -20.07 -4.68 -4.53
C THR A 357 -20.68 -5.74 -5.46
N GLY A 358 -19.91 -6.75 -5.86
CA GLY A 358 -20.26 -7.68 -6.93
C GLY A 358 -19.90 -7.17 -8.32
N GLU A 359 -19.60 -5.89 -8.46
CA GLU A 359 -19.23 -5.23 -9.71
C GLU A 359 -17.89 -4.47 -9.58
N PRO A 360 -17.19 -4.17 -10.68
CA PRO A 360 -15.97 -3.37 -10.65
C PRO A 360 -16.22 -2.00 -10.02
N VAL A 361 -15.43 -1.66 -9.00
CA VAL A 361 -15.57 -0.39 -8.26
C VAL A 361 -14.60 0.65 -8.83
N PRO A 362 -15.08 1.80 -9.34
CA PRO A 362 -14.21 2.88 -9.77
C PRO A 362 -13.48 3.53 -8.59
N ILE A 363 -12.21 3.84 -8.77
CA ILE A 363 -11.36 4.50 -7.78
C ILE A 363 -10.63 5.70 -8.41
N GLY A 364 -10.37 6.73 -7.61
CA GLY A 364 -9.63 7.92 -8.01
C GLY A 364 -8.77 8.43 -6.87
N LEU A 365 -7.94 9.45 -7.14
CA LEU A 365 -7.16 10.10 -6.09
C LEU A 365 -8.09 10.75 -5.06
N GLY A 366 -7.93 10.39 -3.78
CA GLY A 366 -8.76 10.89 -2.69
C GLY A 366 -10.14 10.22 -2.59
N VAL A 367 -10.52 9.35 -3.52
CA VAL A 367 -11.85 8.71 -3.53
C VAL A 367 -11.80 7.39 -2.75
N PRO A 368 -12.60 7.23 -1.69
CA PRO A 368 -12.62 6.01 -0.90
C PRO A 368 -13.32 4.86 -1.61
N LEU A 369 -12.92 3.65 -1.25
CA LEU A 369 -13.68 2.44 -1.53
C LEU A 369 -15.00 2.47 -0.76
N PRO A 370 -16.09 1.94 -1.33
CA PRO A 370 -17.34 1.76 -0.62
C PRO A 370 -17.13 0.85 0.61
N PRO A 371 -17.93 1.06 1.66
CA PRO A 371 -18.08 0.05 2.70
C PRO A 371 -18.46 -1.30 2.10
N ARG A 372 -17.84 -2.37 2.60
CA ARG A 372 -18.17 -3.74 2.21
C ARG A 372 -19.01 -4.42 3.28
N ASN A 373 -19.56 -5.59 2.94
CA ASN A 373 -20.29 -6.44 3.88
C ASN A 373 -21.40 -5.70 4.66
N LEU A 374 -22.07 -4.72 4.04
CA LEU A 374 -23.21 -4.05 4.68
C LEU A 374 -24.27 -5.10 5.02
N ARG A 375 -24.76 -5.05 6.25
CA ARG A 375 -25.80 -5.92 6.79
C ARG A 375 -26.82 -5.08 7.53
N VAL A 376 -28.05 -5.56 7.56
CA VAL A 376 -29.14 -4.99 8.34
C VAL A 376 -29.73 -6.08 9.23
N GLN A 377 -29.88 -5.79 10.51
CA GLN A 377 -30.45 -6.69 11.50
C GLN A 377 -31.62 -6.00 12.21
N SER A 378 -32.79 -6.63 12.23
CA SER A 378 -33.90 -6.16 13.06
C SER A 378 -33.54 -6.28 14.54
N MET A 379 -33.78 -5.22 15.30
CA MET A 379 -33.58 -5.21 16.75
C MET A 379 -34.87 -5.51 17.52
N GLY A 380 -35.97 -5.82 16.83
CA GLY A 380 -37.32 -5.86 17.39
C GLY A 380 -37.96 -4.47 17.46
N GLY A 381 -39.29 -4.42 17.42
CA GLY A 381 -40.04 -3.17 17.35
C GLY A 381 -39.76 -2.37 16.07
N SER A 382 -39.68 -1.05 16.20
CA SER A 382 -39.51 -0.08 15.11
C SER A 382 -38.05 0.29 14.84
N SER A 383 -37.10 -0.63 15.02
CA SER A 383 -35.66 -0.32 14.94
C SER A 383 -34.83 -1.41 14.25
N VAL A 384 -33.80 -0.98 13.53
CA VAL A 384 -32.81 -1.86 12.87
C VAL A 384 -31.39 -1.37 13.13
N ARG A 385 -30.44 -2.30 13.13
CA ARG A 385 -29.01 -2.01 13.16
C ARG A 385 -28.38 -2.33 11.82
N LEU A 386 -27.69 -1.33 11.27
CA LEU A 386 -26.79 -1.48 10.15
C LEU A 386 -25.37 -1.72 10.67
N THR A 387 -24.66 -2.65 10.04
CA THR A 387 -23.21 -2.87 10.26
C THR A 387 -22.51 -3.05 8.92
N TRP A 388 -21.29 -2.56 8.81
CA TRP A 388 -20.47 -2.65 7.60
C TRP A 388 -18.98 -2.74 7.95
N ASP A 389 -18.15 -3.08 6.98
CA ASP A 389 -16.69 -3.06 7.15
C ASP A 389 -16.07 -1.96 6.30
N ASP A 390 -15.08 -1.24 6.85
CA ASP A 390 -14.24 -0.30 6.11
C ASP A 390 -12.99 -1.03 5.58
N SER A 391 -12.77 -0.95 4.27
CA SER A 391 -11.59 -1.52 3.59
C SER A 391 -10.58 -0.45 3.17
N ASN A 392 -10.83 0.81 3.52
CA ASN A 392 -9.91 1.88 3.27
C ASN A 392 -8.79 1.89 4.31
N PRO A 393 -7.62 2.45 3.95
CA PRO A 393 -6.57 2.71 4.92
C PRO A 393 -7.06 3.54 6.12
N SER A 394 -6.57 3.21 7.30
CA SER A 394 -6.96 3.87 8.54
C SER A 394 -6.77 5.38 8.48
N GLY A 395 -7.84 6.15 8.72
CA GLY A 395 -7.81 7.61 8.69
C GLY A 395 -8.00 8.25 7.33
N PHE A 396 -8.16 7.43 6.30
CA PHE A 396 -8.56 7.90 4.99
C PHE A 396 -10.03 8.37 4.97
N VAL A 397 -10.90 7.68 5.70
CA VAL A 397 -12.33 7.99 5.83
C VAL A 397 -12.57 8.87 7.06
N THR A 398 -13.25 10.00 6.88
CA THR A 398 -13.65 10.92 7.96
C THR A 398 -15.05 10.67 8.48
N LYS A 399 -15.95 10.18 7.62
CA LYS A 399 -17.34 9.86 7.96
C LYS A 399 -17.97 8.88 6.99
N PHE A 400 -19.02 8.23 7.42
CA PHE A 400 -19.91 7.46 6.57
C PHE A 400 -21.25 8.17 6.43
N ARG A 401 -21.79 8.16 5.20
CA ARG A 401 -23.14 8.62 4.89
C ARG A 401 -24.06 7.42 4.74
N ILE A 402 -25.12 7.39 5.52
CA ILE A 402 -26.17 6.38 5.47
C ILE A 402 -27.33 6.95 4.68
N TYR A 403 -27.77 6.24 3.65
CA TYR A 403 -28.94 6.61 2.85
C TYR A 403 -30.03 5.56 3.04
N ARG A 404 -31.28 6.02 3.12
CA ARG A 404 -32.45 5.16 3.34
C ARG A 404 -33.61 5.61 2.48
N ARG A 405 -34.25 4.65 1.82
CA ARG A 405 -35.48 4.89 1.06
C ARG A 405 -36.47 3.75 1.26
N VAL A 406 -37.76 4.07 1.23
CA VAL A 406 -38.86 3.10 1.29
C VAL A 406 -39.23 2.66 -0.13
N GLY A 407 -39.41 1.35 -0.33
CA GLY A 407 -39.95 0.79 -1.58
C GLY A 407 -39.00 0.75 -2.79
N ALA A 408 -37.83 1.38 -2.73
CA ALA A 408 -36.81 1.33 -3.78
C ALA A 408 -35.41 1.60 -3.23
N PRO A 409 -34.33 1.23 -3.95
CA PRO A 409 -32.96 1.60 -3.59
C PRO A 409 -32.78 3.13 -3.41
N PRO A 410 -31.98 3.56 -2.42
CA PRO A 410 -31.74 4.99 -2.18
C PRO A 410 -30.94 5.66 -3.31
N SER A 411 -31.17 6.95 -3.47
CA SER A 411 -30.39 7.88 -4.30
C SER A 411 -29.63 8.88 -3.41
N GLU A 412 -28.86 9.77 -4.04
CA GLU A 412 -28.13 10.85 -3.35
C GLU A 412 -29.03 11.77 -2.51
N ALA A 413 -30.31 11.90 -2.88
CA ALA A 413 -31.27 12.75 -2.17
C ALA A 413 -31.80 12.11 -0.88
N ASP A 414 -31.59 10.80 -0.70
CA ASP A 414 -32.16 10.00 0.39
C ASP A 414 -31.21 9.88 1.59
N LEU A 415 -30.40 10.92 1.84
CA LEU A 415 -29.45 10.96 2.96
C LEU A 415 -30.23 10.91 4.28
N LEU A 416 -29.96 9.86 5.07
CA LEU A 416 -30.57 9.67 6.39
C LEU A 416 -29.70 10.28 7.49
N SER A 417 -28.41 9.96 7.50
CA SER A 417 -27.51 10.35 8.59
C SER A 417 -26.04 10.30 8.17
N GLU A 418 -25.19 10.95 8.96
CA GLU A 418 -23.73 10.83 8.90
C GLU A 418 -23.19 10.33 10.23
N VAL A 419 -22.26 9.37 10.21
CA VAL A 419 -21.54 8.90 11.41
C VAL A 419 -20.03 9.11 11.24
N PRO A 420 -19.25 9.27 12.32
CA PRO A 420 -17.80 9.39 12.24
C PRO A 420 -17.16 8.21 11.49
N GLY A 421 -16.03 8.46 10.81
CA GLY A 421 -15.29 7.44 10.05
C GLY A 421 -14.68 6.36 10.94
N SER A 422 -14.63 6.60 12.26
CA SER A 422 -14.29 5.61 13.28
C SER A 422 -15.46 4.71 13.67
N THR A 423 -16.64 4.83 13.04
CA THR A 423 -17.83 4.07 13.40
C THR A 423 -18.32 3.23 12.22
N THR A 424 -18.52 1.94 12.45
CA THR A 424 -18.93 0.96 11.42
C THR A 424 -20.32 0.37 11.66
N SER A 425 -21.13 1.08 12.46
CA SER A 425 -22.52 0.69 12.73
C SER A 425 -23.43 1.90 12.88
N PHE A 426 -24.72 1.70 12.63
CA PHE A 426 -25.75 2.72 12.81
C PHE A 426 -27.05 2.06 13.25
N VAL A 427 -27.75 2.68 14.20
CA VAL A 427 -29.09 2.23 14.62
C VAL A 427 -30.10 3.21 14.06
N ASP A 428 -30.99 2.70 13.21
CA ASP A 428 -32.14 3.43 12.68
C ASP A 428 -33.38 3.05 13.49
N SER A 429 -34.07 4.04 14.04
CA SER A 429 -35.19 3.86 14.97
C SER A 429 -36.42 4.67 14.54
N GLY A 430 -37.58 4.34 15.13
CA GLY A 430 -38.84 4.98 14.79
C GLY A 430 -39.39 4.59 13.40
N LEU A 431 -39.01 3.42 12.91
CA LEU A 431 -39.49 2.88 11.64
C LEU A 431 -40.97 2.48 11.71
N GLN A 432 -41.71 2.84 10.68
CA GLN A 432 -43.08 2.39 10.48
C GLN A 432 -43.10 1.07 9.70
N SER A 433 -44.27 0.44 9.59
CA SER A 433 -44.44 -0.73 8.73
C SER A 433 -44.08 -0.38 7.29
N GLY A 434 -43.22 -1.18 6.67
CA GLY A 434 -42.69 -0.91 5.33
C GLY A 434 -41.39 -1.63 5.02
N THR A 435 -41.04 -1.66 3.74
CA THR A 435 -39.77 -2.20 3.25
C THR A 435 -38.78 -1.07 3.01
N TYR A 436 -37.69 -1.10 3.77
CA TYR A 436 -36.62 -0.12 3.74
C TYR A 436 -35.41 -0.67 3.00
N PHE A 437 -34.77 0.18 2.20
CA PHE A 437 -33.52 -0.08 1.50
C PHE A 437 -32.45 0.86 2.04
N TYR A 438 -31.25 0.33 2.26
CA TYR A 438 -30.11 1.08 2.79
C TYR A 438 -28.88 0.91 1.92
N VAL A 439 -28.12 2.00 1.78
CA VAL A 439 -26.74 2.00 1.28
C VAL A 439 -25.88 2.88 2.17
N VAL A 440 -24.60 2.55 2.27
CA VAL A 440 -23.62 3.34 3.01
C VAL A 440 -22.50 3.76 2.05
N ARG A 441 -22.02 4.98 2.21
CA ARG A 441 -20.91 5.54 1.43
C ARG A 441 -19.86 6.11 2.35
N ALA A 442 -18.60 5.87 2.05
CA ALA A 442 -17.47 6.45 2.75
C ALA A 442 -17.20 7.86 2.21
N VAL A 443 -16.80 8.77 3.10
CA VAL A 443 -16.35 10.12 2.75
C VAL A 443 -14.90 10.27 3.22
N SER A 444 -14.01 10.63 2.30
CA SER A 444 -12.59 10.75 2.63
C SER A 444 -12.26 12.06 3.37
N VAL A 445 -11.01 12.18 3.81
CA VAL A 445 -10.45 13.43 4.35
C VAL A 445 -10.48 14.60 3.36
N GLN A 446 -10.58 14.32 2.07
CA GLN A 446 -10.75 15.31 1.00
C GLN A 446 -12.21 15.55 0.59
N ASN A 447 -13.18 15.05 1.37
CA ASN A 447 -14.62 15.12 1.09
C ASN A 447 -15.07 14.44 -0.22
N TYR A 448 -14.23 13.62 -0.84
CA TYR A 448 -14.71 12.75 -1.92
C TYR A 448 -15.55 11.61 -1.35
N ILE A 449 -16.58 11.23 -2.10
CA ILE A 449 -17.53 10.20 -1.68
C ILE A 449 -17.33 8.96 -2.52
N SER A 450 -17.29 7.79 -1.88
CA SER A 450 -17.18 6.49 -2.55
C SER A 450 -18.36 6.21 -3.49
N ALA A 451 -18.23 5.15 -4.30
CA ALA A 451 -19.40 4.44 -4.81
C ALA A 451 -20.33 3.97 -3.66
N PRO A 452 -21.61 3.66 -3.92
CA PRO A 452 -22.47 3.03 -2.91
C PRO A 452 -21.96 1.62 -2.56
N SER A 453 -22.15 1.22 -1.30
CA SER A 453 -22.09 -0.19 -0.90
C SER A 453 -23.13 -1.02 -1.65
N VAL A 454 -23.10 -2.34 -1.46
CA VAL A 454 -24.26 -3.18 -1.78
C VAL A 454 -25.53 -2.65 -1.09
N VAL A 455 -26.66 -2.76 -1.77
CA VAL A 455 -27.98 -2.40 -1.20
C VAL A 455 -28.42 -3.52 -0.27
N VAL A 456 -28.83 -3.18 0.95
CA VAL A 456 -29.50 -4.12 1.87
C VAL A 456 -30.95 -3.70 2.08
N THR A 457 -31.79 -4.69 2.36
CA THR A 457 -33.23 -4.51 2.54
C THR A 457 -33.72 -5.18 3.81
N VAL A 458 -34.69 -4.53 4.48
CA VAL A 458 -35.36 -5.04 5.67
C VAL A 458 -36.84 -4.64 5.60
N THR A 459 -37.72 -5.52 6.06
CA THR A 459 -39.15 -5.23 6.20
C THR A 459 -39.51 -5.13 7.67
N ILE A 460 -40.13 -4.01 8.04
CA ILE A 460 -40.76 -3.80 9.35
C ILE A 460 -42.25 -4.10 9.17
N ASN A 461 -42.81 -4.93 10.04
CA ASN A 461 -44.21 -5.35 9.98
C ASN A 461 -45.07 -4.54 10.95
#